data_AF-A0A553H2F3-F1
#
_entry.id   AF-A0A553H2F3-F1
#
_cell.length_a   1.000
_cell.length_b   1.000
_cell.length_c   1.000
_cell.angle_alpha   90.00
_cell.angle_beta   90.00
_cell.angle_gamma   90.00
#
_symmetry.space_group_name_H-M   'P 1'
#
loop_
_entity.id
_entity.type
_entity.pdbx_description
1 polymer ?
#
loop_
_entity_poly.entity_id
_entity_poly.type
_entity_poly.pdbx_seq_one_letter_code
_entity_poly.pdbx_strand_id
1 'polypeptide(L)' 'MHRLTAKIRSALPSDTPFALDVHDEVIELTISDPASSSVISRLLYQRHLENRGLLDTLVNDIQAELLRNRCGTY' A
#
# COMPACT_ATOMS: atom_id res chain seq x y z
N MET A 1 4.89 5.93 -15.84
CA MET A 1 4.39 5.37 -14.56
C MET A 1 5.33 4.37 -13.85
N HIS A 2 6.55 4.05 -14.32
CA HIS A 2 7.39 2.99 -13.69
C HIS A 2 7.98 3.29 -12.29
N ARG A 3 8.11 4.56 -11.87
CA ARG A 3 8.77 4.92 -10.60
C ARG A 3 7.94 4.64 -9.34
N LEU A 4 6.61 4.70 -9.43
CA LEU A 4 5.73 4.58 -8.27
C LEU A 4 5.58 3.11 -7.83
N THR A 5 5.32 2.22 -8.78
CA THR A 5 5.19 0.77 -8.53
C THR A 5 6.48 0.18 -7.96
N ALA A 6 7.64 0.60 -8.46
CA ALA A 6 8.94 0.17 -7.93
C ALA A 6 9.16 0.64 -6.48
N LYS A 7 8.74 1.86 -6.14
CA LYS A 7 8.83 2.37 -4.76
C LYS A 7 7.91 1.61 -3.81
N ILE A 8 6.65 1.40 -4.19
CA ILE A 8 5.69 0.65 -3.37
C ILE A 8 6.17 -0.79 -3.20
N ARG A 9 6.73 -1.42 -4.26
CA ARG A 9 7.35 -2.74 -4.17
C ARG A 9 8.57 -2.77 -3.25
N SER A 10 9.42 -1.74 -3.26
CA SER A 10 10.56 -1.68 -2.34
C SER A 10 10.15 -1.41 -0.89
N ALA A 11 8.99 -0.81 -0.69
CA ALA A 11 8.51 -0.42 0.62
C ALA A 11 7.65 -1.52 1.26
N LEU A 12 6.97 -2.37 0.48
CA LEU A 12 6.23 -3.53 1.00
C LEU A 12 7.11 -4.79 1.08
N PRO A 13 6.79 -5.76 1.96
CA PRO A 13 7.45 -7.06 1.95
C PRO A 13 7.31 -7.73 0.58
N SER A 14 8.37 -8.38 0.09
CA SER A 14 8.42 -8.98 -1.25
C SER A 14 7.25 -9.92 -1.56
N ASP A 15 6.77 -10.64 -0.55
CA ASP A 15 5.68 -11.61 -0.65
C ASP A 15 4.27 -11.00 -0.50
N THR A 16 4.16 -9.67 -0.37
CA THR A 16 2.85 -9.02 -0.24
C THR A 16 2.30 -8.69 -1.64
N PRO A 17 1.24 -9.37 -2.11
CA PRO A 17 0.54 -8.99 -3.32
C PRO A 17 -0.14 -7.64 -3.13
N PHE A 18 0.09 -6.76 -4.10
CA PHE A 18 -0.60 -5.48 -4.18
C PHE A 18 -0.96 -5.17 -5.62
N ALA A 19 -2.10 -4.51 -5.78
CA ALA A 19 -2.59 -3.93 -7.01
C ALA A 19 -2.59 -2.41 -6.87
N LEU A 20 -2.32 -1.72 -7.96
CA LEU A 20 -2.34 -0.27 -8.02
C LEU A 20 -3.14 0.13 -9.25
N ASP A 21 -4.35 0.60 -9.02
CA ASP A 21 -5.24 1.11 -10.05
C ASP A 21 -5.17 2.63 -10.09
N VAL A 22 -5.19 3.20 -11.29
CA VAL A 22 -5.09 4.66 -11.48
C VAL A 22 -6.33 5.14 -12.21
N HIS A 23 -7.10 5.99 -11.54
CA HIS A 23 -8.33 6.58 -12.03
C HIS A 23 -8.22 8.10 -12.02
N ASP A 24 -8.24 8.73 -13.19
CA ASP A 24 -8.19 10.19 -13.33
C ASP A 24 -7.04 10.82 -12.51
N GLU A 25 -7.33 11.47 -11.37
CA GLU A 25 -6.37 12.07 -10.43
C GLU A 25 -6.14 11.25 -9.13
N VAL A 26 -6.72 10.05 -9.04
CA VAL A 26 -6.68 9.17 -7.86
C VAL A 26 -5.99 7.85 -8.21
N ILE A 27 -5.22 7.33 -7.27
CA ILE A 27 -4.50 6.07 -7.33
C ILE A 27 -5.05 5.20 -6.20
N GLU A 28 -5.73 4.13 -6.56
CA GLU A 28 -6.19 3.13 -5.62
C GLU A 28 -5.08 2.10 -5.39
N LEU A 29 -4.61 2.00 -4.15
CA LEU A 29 -3.66 0.99 -3.71
C LEU A 29 -4.42 -0.09 -2.94
N THR A 30 -4.49 -1.28 -3.50
CA THR A 30 -5.10 -2.45 -2.88
C THR A 30 -4.01 -3.44 -2.50
N ILE A 31 -3.87 -3.74 -1.21
CA ILE A 31 -2.88 -4.69 -0.69
C ILE A 31 -3.62 -5.86 -0.07
N SER A 32 -3.27 -7.07 -0.49
CA SER A 32 -3.85 -8.30 0.05
C SER A 32 -2.81 -9.01 0.91
N ASP A 33 -3.15 -9.33 2.15
CA ASP A 33 -2.30 -10.19 2.99
C ASP A 33 -2.65 -11.66 2.73
N PRO A 34 -1.75 -12.43 2.10
CA PRO A 34 -2.00 -13.84 1.81
C PRO A 34 -2.12 -14.68 3.09
N ALA A 35 -1.60 -14.17 4.22
CA ALA A 35 -1.65 -14.89 5.49
C ALA A 35 -2.95 -14.69 6.28
N SER A 36 -3.65 -13.56 6.14
CA SER A 36 -4.83 -13.24 6.95
C SER A 36 -6.11 -13.02 6.15
N SER A 37 -6.12 -13.24 4.82
CA SER A 37 -7.23 -12.84 3.92
C SER A 37 -7.67 -11.38 4.06
N SER A 38 -6.86 -10.55 4.73
CA SER A 38 -7.15 -9.12 4.91
C SER A 38 -6.80 -8.37 3.65
N VAL A 39 -7.73 -7.52 3.20
CA VAL A 39 -7.53 -6.62 2.05
C VAL A 39 -7.57 -5.19 2.57
N ILE A 40 -6.50 -4.44 2.32
CA ILE A 40 -6.38 -3.02 2.65
C ILE A 40 -6.43 -2.24 1.34
N SER A 41 -7.50 -1.49 1.11
CA SER A 41 -7.64 -0.57 -0.02
C SER A 41 -7.55 0.88 0.45
N ARG A 42 -6.67 1.68 -0.16
CA ARG A 42 -6.52 3.11 0.11
C ARG A 42 -6.48 3.92 -1.18
N LEU A 43 -7.19 5.05 -1.18
CA LEU A 43 -7.19 6.02 -2.27
C LEU A 43 -6.13 7.09 -2.02
N LEU A 44 -5.26 7.30 -3.02
CA LEU A 44 -4.14 8.23 -3.00
C LEU A 44 -4.30 9.25 -4.12
N TYR A 45 -4.30 10.55 -3.82
CA TYR A 45 -4.30 11.53 -4.90
C TYR A 45 -2.94 11.60 -5.58
N GLN A 46 -2.93 11.59 -6.91
CA GLN A 46 -1.72 11.58 -7.73
C GLN A 46 -0.82 12.80 -7.45
N ARG A 47 -1.40 13.98 -7.18
CA ARG A 47 -0.66 15.19 -6.77
C ARG A 47 0.04 15.05 -5.42
N HIS A 48 -0.50 14.24 -4.51
CA HIS A 48 0.11 14.03 -3.19
C HIS A 48 1.24 12.99 -3.21
N LEU A 49 1.29 12.15 -4.25
CA LEU A 49 2.35 11.15 -4.44
C LEU A 49 3.69 11.72 -4.89
N GLU A 50 3.71 12.97 -5.38
CA GLU A 50 4.97 13.69 -5.62
C GLU A 50 5.72 13.97 -4.30
N ASN A 51 4.98 14.03 -3.19
CA ASN A 51 5.56 14.18 -1.87
C ASN A 51 6.03 12.81 -1.34
N ARG A 52 7.33 12.53 -1.47
CA ARG A 52 7.96 11.29 -0.98
C ARG A 52 7.59 10.97 0.47
N GLY A 53 7.49 11.97 1.34
CA GLY A 53 7.16 11.77 2.75
C GLY A 53 5.77 11.16 2.95
N LEU A 54 4.77 11.60 2.17
CA LEU A 54 3.40 11.08 2.29
C LEU A 54 3.29 9.62 1.84
N LEU A 55 4.02 9.25 0.79
CA LEU A 55 4.06 7.85 0.32
C LEU A 55 4.69 6.94 1.38
N ASP A 56 5.83 7.34 1.95
CA ASP A 56 6.52 6.55 2.96
C ASP A 56 5.69 6.41 4.25
N THR A 57 5.02 7.49 4.69
CA THR A 57 4.08 7.44 5.83
C THR A 57 2.92 6.49 5.54
N LEU A 58 2.32 6.58 4.37
CA LEU A 58 1.18 5.73 4.01
C LEU A 58 1.57 4.25 3.98
N VAL A 59 2.73 3.91 3.41
CA VAL A 59 3.20 2.52 3.38
C VAL A 59 3.51 2.03 4.79
N ASN A 60 4.16 2.83 5.64
CA ASN A 60 4.39 2.48 7.04
C ASN A 60 3.09 2.23 7.80
N ASP A 61 2.07 3.07 7.59
CA ASP A 61 0.76 2.86 8.19
C ASP A 61 0.13 1.54 7.74
N ILE A 62 0.22 1.22 6.45
CA ILE A 62 -0.31 -0.04 5.91
C ILE A 62 0.46 -1.24 6.46
N GLN A 63 1.80 -1.15 6.54
CA GLN A 63 2.61 -2.20 7.17
C GLN A 63 2.24 -2.40 8.63
N ALA A 64 2.05 -1.32 9.38
CA ALA A 64 1.61 -1.38 10.77
C ALA A 64 0.19 -1.95 10.91
N GLU A 65 -0.69 -1.69 9.94
CA GLU A 65 -2.05 -2.24 9.88
C GLU A 65 -2.04 -3.74 9.54
N LEU A 66 -1.23 -4.16 8.56
CA LEU A 66 -0.98 -5.57 8.25
C LEU A 66 -0.38 -6.34 9.43
N LEU A 67 0.60 -5.76 10.12
CA LEU A 67 1.21 -6.35 11.32
C LEU A 67 0.20 -6.43 12.46
N ARG A 68 -0.63 -5.41 12.68
CA ARG A 68 -1.70 -5.44 13.68
C ARG A 68 -2.74 -6.52 13.38
N ASN A 69 -3.18 -6.65 12.12
CA ASN A 69 -4.11 -7.69 11.71
C ASN A 69 -3.50 -9.10 11.81
N ARG A 70 -2.18 -9.24 11.58
CA ARG A 70 -1.47 -10.51 11.80
C ARG A 70 -1.28 -10.88 13.27
N CYS A 71 -1.17 -9.88 14.16
CA CYS A 71 -1.10 -10.09 15.61
C CYS A 71 -2.49 -10.24 16.27
N GLY A 72 -3.57 -10.26 15.49
CA GLY A 72 -4.94 -10.29 15.97
C GLY A 72 -5.72 -11.52 15.50
N THR A 73 -5.43 -12.68 16.08
CA THR A 73 -6.41 -13.77 16.20
C THR A 73 -6.28 -14.38 17.59
N TYR A 74 -7.29 -14.13 18.43
CA TYR A 74 -7.68 -15.02 19.53
C TYR A 74 -8.15 -16.36 18.98
#